data_AF-A0AAW4L5W0-F1
#
_entry.id   AF-A0AAW4L5W0-F1
#
_cell.length_a   1.000
_cell.length_b   1.000
_cell.length_c   1.000
_cell.angle_alpha   90.00
_cell.angle_beta   90.00
_cell.angle_gamma   90.00
#
_symmetry.space_group_name_H-M   'P 1'
#
loop_
_entity.id
_entity.type
_entity.pdbx_description
1 polymer ?
#
loop_
_entity_poly.entity_id
_entity_poly.type
_entity_poly.pdbx_seq_one_letter_code
_entity_poly.pdbx_strand_id
1 'polypeptide(L)'
;MTRTDPFYLARRTDGQATTTAPPVPRRVQGIQILAVWKHQQQGENAWLYQVVATGFQRLMAMALPGHPAAEMLPITAEMWVEVLLDMRVNEKQDRERIETGFRYLYRKIKEWPQPADLIQEMPKRINASTPGDIQAKRQPTEADEAVAKEELAKMQEMFKGGKP
;
A
#
# COMPACT_ATOMS: atom_id res chain seq x y z
N MET A 1 -24.42 78.88 -1.27
CA MET A 1 -23.46 77.78 -1.47
C MET A 1 -23.44 76.93 -0.21
N THR A 2 -24.12 75.78 -0.26
CA THR A 2 -23.98 74.63 0.65
C THR A 2 -22.50 74.19 0.69
N ARG A 3 -21.87 73.75 1.78
CA ARG A 3 -22.29 72.80 2.84
C ARG A 3 -21.20 72.80 3.93
N THR A 4 -21.63 72.73 5.19
CA THR A 4 -20.93 72.20 6.38
C THR A 4 -20.23 70.86 6.05
N ASP A 5 -19.10 70.45 6.61
CA ASP A 5 -18.86 70.14 8.03
C ASP A 5 -17.40 69.65 8.21
N PRO A 6 -16.90 69.48 9.44
CA PRO A 6 -15.54 69.81 9.81
C PRO A 6 -14.76 68.53 10.16
N PHE A 7 -13.48 68.72 10.42
CA PHE A 7 -12.62 67.86 11.22
C PHE A 7 -13.32 66.76 12.05
N TYR A 8 -13.41 65.55 11.50
CA TYR A 8 -13.52 64.32 12.28
C TYR A 8 -12.11 63.78 12.55
N LEU A 9 -11.48 64.32 13.58
CA LEU A 9 -10.43 63.62 14.32
C LEU A 9 -11.10 62.59 15.23
N ALA A 10 -11.27 61.36 14.74
CA ALA A 10 -11.56 60.20 15.60
C ALA A 10 -10.29 59.39 15.78
N ARG A 11 -9.86 59.26 17.03
CA ARG A 11 -8.72 58.49 17.53
C ARG A 11 -8.59 57.15 16.81
N ARG A 12 -7.40 56.87 16.26
CA ARG A 12 -6.94 55.49 16.04
C ARG A 12 -6.83 54.86 17.42
N THR A 13 -7.77 53.99 17.75
CA THR A 13 -7.56 52.97 18.78
C THR A 13 -6.56 51.99 18.20
N ASP A 14 -5.40 51.88 18.84
CA ASP A 14 -4.41 50.85 18.54
C ASP A 14 -4.97 49.50 18.99
N GLY A 15 -5.88 48.95 18.18
CA GLY A 15 -6.29 47.56 18.28
C GLY A 15 -5.15 46.73 17.71
N GLN A 16 -4.45 45.99 18.58
CA GLN A 16 -3.56 44.92 18.16
C GLN A 16 -4.32 44.03 17.17
N ALA A 17 -4.02 44.18 15.89
CA ALA A 17 -4.42 43.23 14.88
C ALA A 17 -3.67 41.94 15.22
N THR A 18 -4.32 41.04 15.93
CA THR A 18 -3.89 39.65 16.01
C THR A 18 -3.98 39.11 14.58
N THR A 19 -2.88 39.18 13.85
CA THR A 19 -2.66 38.42 12.62
C THR A 19 -2.65 36.94 13.03
N THR A 20 -3.82 36.39 13.25
CA THR A 20 -4.03 34.94 13.34
C THR A 20 -3.86 34.40 11.94
N ALA A 21 -2.83 33.58 11.75
CA ALA A 21 -2.61 32.84 10.52
C ALA A 21 -3.91 32.12 10.09
N PRO A 22 -4.19 32.01 8.77
CA PRO A 22 -5.38 31.31 8.31
C PRO A 22 -5.39 29.86 8.83
N PRO A 23 -6.57 29.32 9.20
CA PRO A 23 -6.65 27.97 9.75
C PRO A 23 -6.20 26.93 8.70
N VAL A 24 -5.33 26.01 9.12
CA VAL A 24 -4.84 24.91 8.26
C VAL A 24 -6.02 24.04 7.81
N PRO A 25 -6.16 23.69 6.52
CA PRO A 25 -7.24 22.83 6.06
C PRO A 25 -7.23 21.47 6.79
N ARG A 26 -8.40 20.94 7.17
CA ARG A 26 -8.52 19.67 7.92
C ARG A 26 -7.75 18.50 7.31
N ARG A 27 -7.72 18.40 5.98
CA ARG A 27 -6.93 17.36 5.29
C ARG A 27 -5.42 17.51 5.51
N VAL A 28 -4.93 18.74 5.47
CA VAL A 28 -3.51 19.05 5.72
C VAL A 28 -3.18 18.76 7.18
N GLN A 29 -4.08 19.07 8.12
CA GLN A 29 -3.93 18.70 9.54
C GLN A 29 -3.80 17.18 9.69
N GLY A 30 -4.68 16.39 9.05
CA GLY A 30 -4.60 14.93 9.10
C GLY A 30 -3.28 14.37 8.56
N ILE A 31 -2.79 14.91 7.44
CA ILE A 31 -1.49 14.52 6.86
C ILE A 31 -0.33 14.85 7.82
N GLN A 32 -0.36 16.02 8.46
CA GLN A 32 0.64 16.45 9.44
C GLN A 32 0.60 15.58 10.70
N ILE A 33 -0.59 15.27 11.22
CA ILE A 33 -0.77 14.38 12.37
C ILE A 33 -0.15 13.00 12.08
N LEU A 34 -0.41 12.42 10.91
CA LEU A 34 0.20 11.15 10.48
C LEU A 34 1.72 11.25 10.32
N ALA A 35 2.23 12.41 9.87
CA ALA A 35 3.66 12.66 9.75
C ALA A 35 4.36 12.72 11.11
N VAL A 36 3.70 13.26 12.14
CA VAL A 36 4.24 13.24 13.51
C VAL A 36 4.14 11.83 14.08
N TRP A 37 2.97 11.19 13.97
CA TRP A 37 2.73 9.84 14.48
C TRP A 37 3.76 8.83 13.96
N LYS A 38 4.07 8.82 12.65
CA LYS A 38 5.08 7.90 12.10
C LYS A 38 6.49 8.08 12.69
N HIS A 39 6.85 9.29 13.14
CA HIS A 39 8.16 9.59 13.70
C HIS A 39 8.26 9.29 15.21
N GLN A 40 7.12 9.17 15.89
CA GLN A 40 7.08 8.76 17.30
C GLN A 40 7.38 7.27 17.47
N GLN A 41 7.13 6.46 16.44
CA GLN A 41 7.25 5.02 16.49
C GLN A 41 8.72 4.59 16.34
N GLN A 42 9.16 3.69 17.21
CA GLN A 42 10.53 3.17 17.28
C GLN A 42 10.52 1.64 17.43
N GLY A 43 11.66 1.01 17.17
CA GLY A 43 11.84 -0.45 17.32
C GLY A 43 11.68 -1.23 16.01
N GLU A 44 11.60 -2.55 16.12
CA GLU A 44 11.63 -3.50 14.99
C GLU A 44 10.51 -3.25 13.96
N ASN A 45 9.33 -2.83 14.41
CA ASN A 45 8.17 -2.62 13.55
C ASN A 45 8.05 -1.19 12.99
N ALA A 46 9.01 -0.30 13.25
CA ALA A 46 8.95 1.10 12.80
C ALA A 46 8.74 1.26 11.28
N TRP A 47 9.25 0.30 10.48
CA TRP A 47 9.04 0.27 9.03
C TRP A 47 7.56 0.16 8.66
N LEU A 48 6.76 -0.60 9.41
CA LEU A 48 5.35 -0.84 9.10
C LEU A 48 4.53 0.42 9.33
N TYR A 49 4.78 1.12 10.45
CA TYR A 49 4.19 2.42 10.74
C TYR A 49 4.51 3.44 9.64
N GLN A 50 5.74 3.46 9.11
CA GLN A 50 6.11 4.33 7.99
C GLN A 50 5.30 4.04 6.73
N VAL A 51 5.17 2.75 6.37
CA VAL A 51 4.40 2.32 5.19
C VAL A 51 2.92 2.68 5.35
N VAL A 52 2.31 2.34 6.49
CA VAL A 52 0.89 2.62 6.76
C VAL A 52 0.62 4.12 6.82
N ALA A 53 1.45 4.91 7.53
CA ALA A 53 1.30 6.37 7.59
C ALA A 53 1.37 6.99 6.19
N THR A 54 2.34 6.57 5.37
CA THR A 54 2.48 7.06 3.99
C THR A 54 1.24 6.71 3.17
N GLY A 55 0.67 5.51 3.39
CA GLY A 55 -0.56 5.11 2.72
C GLY A 55 -1.76 5.97 3.12
N PHE A 56 -1.94 6.17 4.42
CA PHE A 56 -3.02 6.99 4.97
C PHE A 56 -2.93 8.46 4.55
N GLN A 57 -1.73 9.02 4.43
CA GLN A 57 -1.53 10.38 3.91
C GLN A 57 -2.07 10.53 2.49
N ARG A 58 -1.88 9.51 1.64
CA ARG A 58 -2.42 9.49 0.27
C ARG A 58 -3.94 9.32 0.27
N LEU A 59 -4.49 8.44 1.11
CA LEU A 59 -5.94 8.32 1.28
C LEU A 59 -6.58 9.65 1.71
N MET A 60 -5.96 10.35 2.68
CA MET A 60 -6.41 11.67 3.14
C MET A 60 -6.34 12.74 2.04
N ALA A 61 -5.35 12.67 1.15
CA ALA A 61 -5.25 13.58 0.01
C ALA A 61 -6.39 13.37 -1.01
N MET A 62 -6.90 12.14 -1.15
CA MET A 62 -8.00 11.82 -2.06
C MET A 62 -9.38 12.29 -1.57
N ALA A 63 -9.52 12.64 -0.28
CA ALA A 63 -10.75 13.18 0.31
C ALA A 63 -12.00 12.31 0.07
N LEU A 64 -11.84 10.99 0.22
CA LEU A 64 -12.91 10.02 -0.03
C LEU A 64 -14.05 10.13 0.99
N PRO A 65 -15.31 9.87 0.59
CA PRO A 65 -16.42 9.74 1.52
C PRO A 65 -16.13 8.72 2.63
N GLY A 66 -16.60 9.03 3.84
CA GLY A 66 -16.42 8.15 5.01
C GLY A 66 -15.01 8.17 5.63
N HIS A 67 -14.13 9.08 5.23
CA HIS A 67 -12.83 9.21 5.88
C HIS A 67 -12.98 9.59 7.37
N PRO A 68 -12.12 9.05 8.26
CA PRO A 68 -12.16 9.40 9.68
C PRO A 68 -11.83 10.88 9.90
N ALA A 69 -12.19 11.39 11.09
CA ALA A 69 -11.75 12.72 11.53
C ALA A 69 -10.22 12.77 11.65
N ALA A 70 -9.63 13.94 11.45
CA ALA A 70 -8.17 14.10 11.44
C ALA A 70 -7.53 13.65 12.76
N GLU A 71 -8.22 13.91 13.87
CA GLU A 71 -7.84 13.55 15.23
C GLU A 71 -7.91 12.03 15.49
N MET A 72 -8.74 11.31 14.72
CA MET A 72 -8.91 9.85 14.83
C MET A 72 -8.00 9.06 13.90
N LEU A 73 -7.24 9.74 13.01
CA LEU A 73 -6.36 9.09 12.04
C LEU A 73 -5.27 8.23 12.69
N PRO A 74 -4.56 8.66 13.75
CA PRO A 74 -3.54 7.82 14.39
C PRO A 74 -4.11 6.50 14.91
N ILE A 75 -5.26 6.55 15.59
CA ILE A 75 -5.93 5.36 16.13
C ILE A 75 -6.40 4.44 15.00
N THR A 76 -6.94 5.02 13.93
CA THR A 76 -7.37 4.24 12.75
C THR A 76 -6.17 3.56 12.07
N ALA A 77 -5.04 4.26 11.96
CA ALA A 77 -3.82 3.72 11.38
C ALA A 77 -3.19 2.63 12.27
N GLU A 78 -3.23 2.82 13.60
CA GLU A 78 -2.79 1.83 14.59
C GLU A 78 -3.52 0.51 14.42
N MET A 79 -4.86 0.55 14.30
CA MET A 79 -5.68 -0.64 14.05
C MET A 79 -5.25 -1.39 12.78
N TRP A 80 -4.85 -0.68 11.72
CA TRP A 80 -4.36 -1.32 10.50
C TRP A 80 -2.99 -1.96 10.69
N VAL A 81 -2.11 -1.32 11.47
CA VAL A 81 -0.81 -1.89 11.85
C VAL A 81 -1.01 -3.18 12.64
N GLU A 82 -1.89 -3.19 13.64
CA GLU A 82 -2.22 -4.38 14.45
C GLU A 82 -2.68 -5.54 13.57
N VAL A 83 -3.64 -5.30 12.66
CA VAL A 83 -4.14 -6.33 11.73
C VAL A 83 -3.02 -6.87 10.84
N LEU A 84 -2.10 -6.02 10.36
CA LEU A 84 -0.97 -6.45 9.54
C LEU A 84 0.05 -7.24 10.37
N LEU A 85 0.30 -6.86 11.64
CA LEU A 85 1.19 -7.60 12.54
C LEU A 85 0.64 -9.00 12.86
N ASP A 86 -0.68 -9.15 13.01
CA ASP A 86 -1.34 -10.44 13.20
C ASP A 86 -1.12 -11.40 12.00
N MET A 87 -0.90 -10.85 10.81
CA MET A 87 -0.52 -11.62 9.60
C MET A 87 0.96 -12.04 9.58
N ARG A 88 1.72 -11.76 10.65
CA ARG A 88 3.15 -12.06 10.79
C ARG A 88 3.95 -11.48 9.62
N VAL A 89 3.80 -10.18 9.41
CA VAL A 89 4.56 -9.47 8.37
C VAL A 89 6.02 -9.30 8.75
N ASN A 90 6.91 -9.34 7.77
CA ASN A 90 8.33 -9.02 7.93
C ASN A 90 8.76 -7.99 6.88
N GLU A 91 9.64 -7.07 7.26
CA GLU A 91 10.00 -5.94 6.39
C GLU A 91 10.53 -6.40 5.03
N LYS A 92 11.40 -7.40 5.02
CA LYS A 92 12.10 -7.88 3.83
C LYS A 92 11.14 -8.37 2.74
N GLN A 93 10.07 -9.05 3.11
CA GLN A 93 9.12 -9.63 2.15
C GLN A 93 7.89 -8.76 1.97
N ASP A 94 7.46 -8.04 3.01
CA ASP A 94 6.13 -7.44 3.06
C ASP A 94 6.13 -5.93 2.88
N ARG A 95 7.24 -5.21 3.05
CA ARG A 95 7.30 -3.75 2.79
C ARG A 95 6.81 -3.42 1.38
N GLU A 96 7.45 -3.99 0.36
CA GLU A 96 7.07 -3.73 -1.03
C GLU A 96 5.66 -4.25 -1.36
N ARG A 97 5.26 -5.38 -0.76
CA ARG A 97 3.91 -5.95 -0.95
C ARG A 97 2.83 -5.02 -0.43
N ILE A 98 3.00 -4.46 0.77
CA ILE A 98 2.03 -3.55 1.38
C ILE A 98 2.01 -2.23 0.61
N GLU A 99 3.18 -1.67 0.26
CA GLU A 99 3.26 -0.47 -0.58
C GLU A 99 2.57 -0.66 -1.95
N THR A 100 2.73 -1.84 -2.54
CA THR A 100 2.07 -2.21 -3.81
C THR A 100 0.57 -2.41 -3.64
N GLY A 101 0.13 -3.04 -2.54
CA GLY A 101 -1.28 -3.17 -2.19
C GLY A 101 -1.95 -1.80 -2.11
N PHE A 102 -1.33 -0.83 -1.43
CA PHE A 102 -1.82 0.55 -1.42
C PHE A 102 -1.90 1.16 -2.82
N ARG A 103 -0.87 0.99 -3.66
CA ARG A 103 -0.90 1.49 -5.06
C ARG A 103 -2.06 0.91 -5.87
N TYR A 104 -2.39 -0.36 -5.67
CA TYR A 104 -3.52 -1.00 -6.35
C TYR A 104 -4.86 -0.55 -5.77
N LEU A 105 -4.95 -0.43 -4.44
CA LEU A 105 -6.12 0.05 -3.73
C LEU A 105 -6.55 1.43 -4.22
N TYR A 106 -5.62 2.40 -4.35
CA TYR A 106 -5.93 3.76 -4.81
C TYR A 106 -6.59 3.83 -6.20
N ARG A 107 -6.40 2.81 -7.04
CA ARG A 107 -6.95 2.79 -8.40
C ARG A 107 -8.42 2.38 -8.44
N LYS A 108 -8.96 1.83 -7.35
CA LYS A 108 -10.25 1.15 -7.31
C LYS A 108 -11.25 1.78 -6.33
N ILE A 109 -10.75 2.31 -5.22
CA ILE A 109 -11.59 2.79 -4.12
C ILE A 109 -12.36 4.06 -4.48
N LYS A 110 -13.61 4.13 -4.02
CA LYS A 110 -14.50 5.30 -4.12
C LYS A 110 -14.90 5.84 -2.76
N GLU A 111 -14.67 5.08 -1.71
CA GLU A 111 -14.97 5.38 -0.31
C GLU A 111 -13.75 4.99 0.54
N TRP A 112 -13.73 5.44 1.79
CA TRP A 112 -12.63 5.11 2.69
C TRP A 112 -12.54 3.58 2.91
N PRO A 113 -11.38 2.96 2.60
CA PRO A 113 -11.22 1.52 2.66
C PRO A 113 -11.16 0.98 4.09
N GLN A 114 -11.32 -0.33 4.22
CA GLN A 114 -11.03 -1.12 5.43
C GLN A 114 -9.70 -1.89 5.27
N PRO A 115 -9.10 -2.40 6.36
CA PRO A 115 -7.86 -3.19 6.28
C PRO A 115 -7.97 -4.38 5.32
N ALA A 116 -9.15 -5.02 5.27
CA ALA A 116 -9.42 -6.16 4.40
C ALA A 116 -9.25 -5.81 2.91
N ASP A 117 -9.62 -4.59 2.50
CA ASP A 117 -9.48 -4.14 1.11
C ASP A 117 -8.01 -4.02 0.73
N LEU A 118 -7.16 -3.51 1.64
CA LEU A 118 -5.71 -3.47 1.42
C LEU A 118 -5.14 -4.89 1.29
N ILE A 119 -5.50 -5.78 2.20
CA ILE A 119 -4.99 -7.17 2.23
C ILE A 119 -5.36 -7.91 0.95
N GLN A 120 -6.58 -7.70 0.43
CA GLN A 120 -7.02 -8.29 -0.83
C GLN A 120 -6.20 -7.80 -2.03
N GLU A 121 -5.74 -6.56 -2.01
CA GLU A 121 -4.96 -5.95 -3.07
C GLU A 121 -3.44 -6.23 -2.96
N MET A 122 -2.98 -6.76 -1.83
CA MET A 122 -1.56 -7.10 -1.66
C MET A 122 -1.15 -8.25 -2.60
N PRO A 123 -0.05 -8.11 -3.37
CA PRO A 123 0.51 -9.21 -4.16
C PRO A 123 0.76 -10.42 -3.27
N LYS A 124 0.60 -11.66 -3.75
CA LYS A 124 0.86 -12.87 -2.93
C LYS A 124 2.33 -12.91 -2.48
N ARG A 125 2.62 -13.51 -1.32
CA ARG A 125 4.00 -13.78 -0.92
C ARG A 125 4.61 -14.74 -1.95
N ILE A 126 5.79 -14.41 -2.45
CA ILE A 126 6.58 -15.34 -3.24
C ILE A 126 7.28 -16.26 -2.24
N ASN A 127 6.52 -17.23 -1.72
CA ASN A 127 7.14 -18.37 -1.07
C ASN A 127 7.85 -19.13 -2.20
N ALA A 128 9.11 -19.52 -2.02
CA ALA A 128 9.85 -20.38 -2.96
C ALA A 128 9.27 -21.82 -3.06
N SER A 129 7.97 -21.97 -2.80
CA SER A 129 7.22 -23.20 -2.82
C SER A 129 5.79 -22.87 -3.24
N THR A 130 5.62 -22.40 -4.47
CA THR A 130 4.46 -22.84 -5.24
C THR A 130 4.96 -24.00 -6.09
N PRO A 131 4.64 -25.27 -5.75
CA PRO A 131 4.79 -26.38 -6.67
C PRO A 131 3.78 -26.18 -7.81
N GLY A 132 4.16 -25.34 -8.75
CA GLY A 132 3.40 -24.98 -9.95
C GLY A 132 4.32 -24.48 -11.06
N ASP A 133 5.44 -23.87 -10.68
CA ASP A 133 6.44 -23.36 -11.63
C ASP A 133 7.68 -24.27 -11.78
N ILE A 134 7.75 -25.39 -11.07
CA ILE A 134 8.71 -26.47 -11.38
C ILE A 134 8.11 -27.38 -12.44
N GLN A 135 7.76 -26.82 -13.60
CA GLN A 135 7.92 -27.54 -14.86
C GLN A 135 9.33 -27.27 -15.39
N ALA A 136 10.33 -27.37 -14.51
CA ALA A 136 11.68 -27.65 -14.94
C ALA A 136 11.61 -29.03 -15.61
N LYS A 137 11.51 -29.04 -16.95
CA LYS A 137 11.76 -30.23 -17.75
C LYS A 137 13.07 -30.81 -17.24
N ARG A 138 12.99 -31.93 -16.52
CA ARG A 138 14.17 -32.73 -16.19
C ARG A 138 14.89 -32.94 -17.51
N GLN A 139 16.09 -32.38 -17.65
CA GLN A 139 16.91 -32.68 -18.82
C GLN A 139 17.11 -34.21 -18.78
N PRO A 140 16.79 -34.93 -19.87
CA PRO A 140 16.99 -36.37 -19.90
C PRO A 140 18.42 -36.68 -19.49
N THR A 141 18.59 -37.56 -18.51
CA THR A 141 19.92 -38.05 -18.14
C THR A 141 20.39 -39.02 -19.22
N GLU A 142 21.69 -39.26 -19.35
CA GLU A 142 22.24 -40.22 -20.33
C GLU A 142 21.62 -41.63 -20.20
N ALA A 143 21.21 -42.00 -18.99
CA ALA A 143 20.48 -43.23 -18.72
C ALA A 143 19.06 -43.22 -19.34
N ASP A 144 18.37 -42.09 -19.29
CA ASP A 144 17.03 -41.94 -19.86
C ASP A 144 17.08 -41.99 -21.40
N GLU A 145 18.15 -41.46 -22.01
CA GLU A 145 18.36 -41.53 -23.45
C GLU A 145 18.63 -42.95 -23.96
N ALA A 146 19.36 -43.76 -23.17
CA ALA A 146 19.63 -45.16 -23.51
C ALA A 146 18.33 -45.98 -23.54
N VAL A 147 17.47 -45.79 -22.52
CA VAL A 147 16.16 -46.45 -22.44
C VAL A 147 15.25 -45.99 -23.59
N ALA A 148 15.23 -44.69 -23.90
CA ALA A 148 14.44 -44.16 -25.00
C ALA A 148 14.86 -44.73 -26.37
N LYS A 149 16.18 -44.92 -26.59
CA LYS A 149 16.71 -45.54 -27.81
C LYS A 149 16.35 -47.02 -27.90
N GLU A 150 16.39 -47.76 -26.78
CA GLU A 150 16.01 -49.16 -26.75
C GLU A 150 14.51 -49.37 -27.04
N GLU A 151 13.65 -48.54 -26.45
CA GLU A 151 12.21 -48.54 -26.70
C GLU A 151 11.89 -48.20 -28.17
N LEU A 152 12.59 -47.22 -28.75
CA LEU A 152 12.44 -46.88 -30.17
C LEU A 152 12.87 -48.03 -31.10
N ALA A 153 13.95 -48.73 -30.76
CA ALA A 153 14.39 -49.91 -31.51
C ALA A 153 13.33 -51.03 -31.47
N LYS A 154 12.75 -51.31 -30.29
CA LYS A 154 11.67 -52.28 -30.13
C LYS A 154 10.42 -51.89 -30.93
N MET A 155 10.04 -50.62 -30.91
CA MET A 155 8.90 -50.13 -31.71
C MET A 155 9.13 -50.23 -33.21
N GLN A 156 10.35 -49.95 -33.68
CA GLN A 156 10.70 -50.08 -35.10
C GLN A 156 10.73 -51.54 -35.57
N GLU A 157 11.14 -52.47 -34.71
CA GLU A 157 11.06 -53.90 -35.01
C GLU A 157 9.61 -54.40 -35.05
N MET A 158 8.77 -53.99 -34.10
CA MET A 158 7.33 -54.32 -34.12
C MET A 158 6.64 -53.79 -35.39
N PHE A 159 7.04 -52.62 -35.88
CA PHE A 159 6.47 -52.04 -37.10
C PHE A 159 7.00 -52.67 -38.40
N LYS A 160 8.17 -53.32 -38.37
CA LYS A 160 8.73 -54.08 -39.51
C LYS A 160 8.21 -55.53 -39.59
N GLY A 161 7.71 -56.09 -38.49
CA GLY A 161 7.09 -57.42 -38.46
C GLY A 161 5.65 -57.49 -38.95
N GLY A 162 4.99 -56.34 -39.16
CA GLY A 162 3.62 -56.26 -39.66
C GLY A 162 3.58 -56.03 -41.17
N LYS A 163 3.80 -57.08 -41.97
CA LYS A 163 3.43 -57.06 -43.39
C LYS A 163 2.54 -58.28 -43.68
N PRO A 164 1.31 -58.09 -44.21
CA PRO A 164 0.48 -59.20 -44.69
C PRO A 164 1.10 -59.88 -45.91
#